data_AF-A0A1Y3KSD0-F1
#
_entry.id   AF-A0A1Y3KSD0-F1
#
_cell.length_a   1.000
_cell.length_b   1.000
_cell.length_c   1.000
_cell.angle_alpha   90.00
_cell.angle_beta   90.00
_cell.angle_gamma   90.00
#
_symmetry.space_group_name_H-M   'P 1'
#
loop_
_entity.id
_entity.type
_entity.pdbx_description
1 polymer ?
#
loop_
_entity_poly.entity_id
_entity_poly.type
_entity_poly.pdbx_seq_one_letter_code
_entity_poly.pdbx_strand_id
1 'polypeptide(L)'
;MSCYNCDYIRRHYEVPAEIGRRVIANGEPGVIIADRGHYIGVILDSDPKKRIRNYHPTWEMQYGEMAEKLPLKEWEVLTNCMYDWDDVRYTLGDARHYVQRVWAATRSQAKYRAYQELAECFNDDATAMLSFKVRAA
;
A
#
# COMPACT_ATOMS: atom_id res chain seq x y z
N MET A 1 7.13 -11.03 -8.56
CA MET A 1 6.68 -9.65 -8.85
C MET A 1 7.37 -9.20 -10.13
N SER A 2 6.60 -9.02 -11.21
CA SER A 2 7.15 -8.66 -12.53
C SER A 2 7.95 -7.37 -12.46
N CYS A 3 9.12 -7.38 -13.10
CA CYS A 3 10.25 -6.44 -12.98
C CYS A 3 10.01 -5.06 -13.65
N TYR A 4 8.76 -4.65 -13.88
CA TYR A 4 8.48 -3.47 -14.69
C TYR A 4 7.50 -2.50 -14.01
N ASN A 5 8.07 -1.72 -13.11
CA ASN A 5 7.40 -0.61 -12.44
C ASN A 5 6.87 0.42 -13.46
N CYS A 6 5.54 0.56 -13.58
CA CYS A 6 4.88 1.49 -14.50
C CYS A 6 5.26 1.31 -15.98
N ASP A 7 5.59 0.09 -16.42
CA ASP A 7 6.11 -0.18 -17.77
C ASP A 7 5.21 0.34 -18.88
N TYR A 8 3.91 0.03 -18.75
CA TYR A 8 2.91 0.44 -19.73
C TYR A 8 2.88 1.96 -19.87
N ILE A 9 2.83 2.67 -18.74
CA ILE A 9 2.78 4.14 -18.70
C ILE A 9 4.04 4.74 -19.30
N ARG A 10 5.21 4.23 -18.90
CA ARG A 10 6.51 4.70 -19.39
C ARG A 10 6.64 4.55 -20.90
N ARG A 11 6.15 3.44 -21.45
CA ARG A 11 6.22 3.17 -22.90
C ARG A 11 5.13 3.86 -23.70
N HIS A 12 3.92 3.96 -23.16
CA HIS A 12 2.76 4.48 -23.89
C HIS A 12 2.67 6.00 -23.85
N TYR A 13 2.93 6.61 -22.70
CA TYR A 13 2.88 8.06 -22.51
C TYR A 13 4.26 8.72 -22.52
N GLU A 14 5.35 7.94 -22.63
CA GLU A 14 6.74 8.41 -22.67
C GLU A 14 7.14 9.28 -21.45
N VAL A 15 6.53 9.01 -20.30
CA VAL A 15 6.79 9.73 -19.04
C VAL A 15 7.68 8.89 -18.11
N PRO A 16 8.51 9.52 -17.25
CA PRO A 16 9.37 8.80 -16.32
C PRO A 16 8.59 8.33 -15.07
N ALA A 17 7.39 7.75 -15.24
CA ALA A 17 6.58 7.29 -14.12
C ALA A 17 7.23 6.08 -13.42
N GLU A 18 7.30 6.14 -12.10
CA GLU A 18 7.90 5.09 -11.28
C GLU A 18 7.34 5.15 -9.85
N ILE A 19 6.93 4.02 -9.28
CA ILE A 19 6.56 3.89 -7.87
C ILE A 19 7.72 4.38 -7.01
N GLY A 20 7.43 5.32 -6.12
CA GLY A 20 8.37 6.04 -5.27
C GLY A 20 8.79 7.40 -5.81
N ARG A 21 8.46 7.75 -7.05
CA ARG A 21 8.82 9.05 -7.64
C ARG A 21 7.95 10.19 -7.11
N ARG A 22 8.59 11.33 -6.84
CA ARG A 22 7.95 12.59 -6.50
C ARG A 22 7.24 13.16 -7.72
N VAL A 23 6.05 13.70 -7.50
CA VAL A 23 5.28 14.38 -8.53
C VAL A 23 4.63 15.63 -7.99
N ILE A 24 4.31 16.57 -8.88
CA ILE A 24 3.34 17.63 -8.63
C ILE A 24 2.15 17.33 -9.54
N ALA A 25 1.02 16.98 -8.93
CA ALA A 25 -0.21 16.61 -9.61
C ALA A 25 -1.27 17.70 -9.38
N ASN A 26 -1.72 18.36 -10.45
CA ASN A 26 -2.64 19.51 -10.38
C ASN A 26 -2.16 20.60 -9.41
N GLY A 27 -0.85 20.86 -9.38
CA GLY A 27 -0.23 21.84 -8.47
C GLY A 27 0.04 21.34 -7.04
N GLU A 28 -0.40 20.13 -6.67
CA GLU A 28 -0.16 19.56 -5.34
C GLU A 28 0.99 18.52 -5.34
N PRO A 29 1.96 18.60 -4.41
CA PRO A 29 3.05 17.64 -4.32
C PRO A 29 2.58 16.28 -3.78
N GLY A 30 3.15 15.20 -4.31
CA GLY A 30 2.84 13.83 -3.90
C GLY A 30 3.88 12.81 -4.35
N VAL A 31 3.55 11.53 -4.13
CA VAL A 31 4.40 10.38 -4.47
C VAL A 31 3.58 9.33 -5.22
N ILE A 32 4.11 8.82 -6.33
CA ILE A 32 3.52 7.66 -7.02
C ILE A 32 3.74 6.42 -6.16
N ILE A 33 2.69 5.66 -5.90
CA ILE A 33 2.73 4.50 -4.99
C ILE A 33 1.99 3.27 -5.54
N ALA A 34 1.27 3.41 -6.66
CA ALA A 34 0.64 2.28 -7.32
C ALA A 34 0.63 2.46 -8.84
N ASP A 35 0.89 1.38 -9.56
CA ASP A 35 0.62 1.26 -10.98
C ASP A 35 -0.85 0.82 -11.17
N ARG A 36 -1.61 1.58 -11.97
CA ARG A 36 -3.03 1.34 -12.24
C ARG A 36 -3.34 1.37 -13.74
N GLY A 37 -2.40 0.95 -14.58
CA GLY A 37 -2.57 0.87 -16.03
C GLY A 37 -2.53 2.25 -16.68
N HIS A 38 -3.67 2.77 -17.14
CA HIS A 38 -3.72 4.13 -17.74
C HIS A 38 -3.59 5.27 -16.73
N TYR A 39 -3.61 4.96 -15.43
CA TYR A 39 -3.52 5.92 -14.35
C TYR A 39 -2.36 5.59 -13.42
N ILE A 40 -1.77 6.62 -12.82
CA ILE A 40 -0.86 6.48 -11.69
C ILE A 40 -1.62 6.71 -10.38
N GLY A 41 -1.37 5.84 -9.40
CA GLY A 41 -1.84 6.03 -8.04
C GLY A 41 -0.88 6.94 -7.28
N VAL A 42 -1.32 8.14 -6.90
CA VAL A 42 -0.53 9.13 -6.17
C VAL A 42 -1.12 9.32 -4.77
N ILE A 43 -0.24 9.42 -3.77
CA ILE A 43 -0.59 9.95 -2.45
C ILE A 43 -0.08 11.40 -2.40
N LEU A 44 -1.00 12.34 -2.18
CA LEU A 44 -0.64 13.74 -1.95
C LEU A 44 -0.05 13.92 -0.55
N ASP A 45 0.92 14.80 -0.43
CA ASP A 45 1.54 15.11 0.86
C ASP A 45 0.55 15.75 1.82
N SER A 46 -0.34 16.60 1.28
CA SER A 46 -1.41 17.31 1.98
C SER A 46 -2.48 16.37 2.55
N ASP A 47 -2.64 15.15 2.03
CA ASP A 47 -3.70 14.23 2.48
C ASP A 47 -3.31 13.53 3.80
N PRO A 48 -3.98 13.83 4.93
CA PRO A 48 -3.65 13.23 6.23
C PRO A 48 -4.00 11.74 6.27
N LYS A 49 -4.95 11.29 5.45
CA LYS A 49 -5.37 9.89 5.39
C LYS A 49 -4.49 9.07 4.45
N LYS A 50 -3.57 9.71 3.72
CA LYS A 50 -2.65 9.07 2.76
C LYS A 50 -3.39 8.17 1.77
N ARG A 51 -4.49 8.69 1.22
CA ARG A 51 -5.33 7.99 0.25
C ARG A 51 -4.65 7.94 -1.12
N ILE A 52 -4.79 6.79 -1.78
CA ILE A 52 -4.32 6.59 -3.15
C ILE A 52 -5.35 7.16 -4.11
N ARG A 53 -5.01 8.21 -4.85
CA ARG A 53 -5.87 8.82 -5.86
C ARG A 53 -5.32 8.55 -7.25
N ASN A 54 -6.21 8.41 -8.23
CA ASN A 54 -5.83 8.21 -9.62
C ASN A 54 -5.55 9.55 -10.28
N TYR A 55 -4.41 9.65 -10.95
CA TYR A 55 -4.07 10.76 -11.81
C TYR A 55 -3.69 10.26 -13.20
N HIS A 56 -4.06 11.02 -14.22
CA HIS A 56 -3.61 10.71 -15.58
C HIS A 56 -2.12 11.06 -15.69
N PRO A 57 -1.27 10.19 -16.28
CA PRO A 57 0.18 10.37 -16.27
C PRO A 57 0.67 11.65 -16.97
N THR A 58 -0.12 12.22 -17.87
CA THR A 58 0.25 13.43 -18.64
C THR A 58 -0.56 14.68 -18.29
N TRP A 59 -1.63 14.56 -17.49
CA TRP A 59 -2.50 15.70 -17.19
C TRP A 59 -1.98 16.45 -15.97
N GLU A 60 -1.58 17.72 -16.17
CA GLU A 60 -1.06 18.61 -15.12
C GLU A 60 -0.06 17.91 -14.18
N MET A 61 0.81 17.10 -14.78
CA MET A 61 1.74 16.24 -14.08
C MET A 61 3.17 16.71 -14.29
N GLN A 62 3.87 16.95 -13.19
CA GLN A 62 5.31 17.21 -13.21
C GLN A 62 6.01 16.09 -12.45
N TYR A 63 7.02 15.50 -13.08
CA TYR A 63 7.79 14.41 -12.50
C TYR A 63 9.09 14.94 -11.91
N GLY A 64 9.36 14.60 -10.66
CA GLY A 64 10.60 14.92 -9.97
C GLY A 64 11.51 13.72 -9.77
N GLU A 65 12.33 13.82 -8.74
CA GLU A 65 13.26 12.77 -8.31
C GLU A 65 12.55 11.67 -7.51
N MET A 66 13.29 10.62 -7.17
CA MET A 66 12.79 9.57 -6.27
C MET A 66 12.63 10.12 -4.86
N ALA A 67 11.54 9.76 -4.19
CA ALA A 67 11.31 10.17 -2.81
C ALA A 67 12.32 9.50 -1.87
N GLU A 68 12.99 10.30 -1.03
CA GLU A 68 13.87 9.78 0.03
C GLU A 68 13.12 8.91 1.03
N LYS A 69 11.84 9.24 1.27
CA LYS A 69 10.97 8.53 2.21
C LYS A 69 9.60 8.29 1.59
N LEU A 70 9.21 7.03 1.52
CA LEU A 70 7.88 6.64 1.06
C LEU A 70 6.82 7.00 2.11
N PRO A 71 5.61 7.43 1.67
CA PRO A 71 4.50 7.72 2.57
C PRO A 71 3.89 6.46 3.19
N LEU A 72 4.12 5.29 2.58
CA LEU A 72 3.67 3.99 3.06
C LEU A 72 4.88 3.15 3.47
N LYS A 73 4.69 2.33 4.50
CA LYS A 73 5.63 1.29 4.93
C LYS A 73 4.96 -0.07 4.81
N GLU A 74 5.76 -1.11 4.65
CA GLU A 74 5.28 -2.49 4.73
C GLU A 74 5.04 -2.88 6.20
N TRP A 75 3.90 -3.53 6.45
CA TRP A 75 3.49 -4.03 7.75
C TRP A 75 3.10 -5.50 7.64
N GLU A 76 3.42 -6.26 8.66
CA GLU A 76 2.91 -7.61 8.86
C GLU A 76 1.74 -7.55 9.84
N VAL A 77 0.60 -8.08 9.42
CA VAL A 77 -0.64 -8.13 10.20
C VAL A 77 -1.02 -9.59 10.44
N LEU A 78 -0.95 -10.03 11.69
CA LEU A 78 -1.47 -11.33 12.12
C LEU A 78 -2.97 -11.20 12.34
N THR A 79 -3.75 -11.91 11.52
CA THR A 79 -5.20 -11.78 11.46
C THR A 79 -5.94 -12.77 12.37
N ASN A 80 -5.23 -13.77 12.90
CA ASN A 80 -5.78 -14.75 13.83
C ASN A 80 -5.43 -14.40 15.28
N CYS A 81 -6.44 -14.15 16.09
CA CYS A 81 -6.30 -13.74 17.49
C CYS A 81 -5.90 -14.87 18.44
N MET A 82 -6.01 -16.13 18.00
CA MET A 82 -5.66 -17.31 18.79
C MET A 82 -4.15 -17.58 18.85
N TYR A 83 -3.37 -16.87 18.05
CA TYR A 83 -1.93 -17.08 17.91
C TYR A 83 -1.13 -15.81 18.20
N ASP A 84 0.13 -15.98 18.56
CA ASP A 84 1.12 -14.91 18.61
C ASP A 84 2.21 -15.10 17.55
N TRP A 85 3.08 -14.10 17.43
CA TRP A 85 4.22 -14.11 16.54
C TRP A 85 5.18 -15.27 16.82
N ASP A 86 5.30 -15.71 18.07
CA ASP A 86 6.10 -16.88 18.43
C ASP A 86 5.47 -18.17 17.90
N ASP A 87 4.15 -18.31 17.95
CA ASP A 87 3.45 -19.48 17.38
C ASP A 87 3.63 -19.55 15.86
N VAL A 88 3.52 -18.40 15.19
CA VAL A 88 3.79 -18.29 13.75
C VAL A 88 5.23 -18.69 13.43
N ARG A 89 6.19 -18.24 14.24
CA ARG A 89 7.62 -18.45 13.98
C ARG A 89 8.07 -19.89 14.24
N TYR A 90 7.61 -20.49 15.32
CA TYR A 90 8.17 -21.75 15.83
C TYR A 90 7.26 -22.96 15.65
N THR A 91 5.95 -22.76 15.54
CA THR A 91 4.98 -23.87 15.65
C THR A 91 4.19 -24.10 14.35
N LEU A 92 3.74 -23.02 13.72
CA LEU A 92 2.84 -23.08 12.56
C LEU A 92 3.55 -22.80 11.23
N GLY A 93 4.56 -21.93 11.23
CA GLY A 93 4.95 -21.21 10.03
C GLY A 93 3.81 -20.30 9.53
N ASP A 94 3.97 -19.72 8.33
CA ASP A 94 2.90 -18.99 7.64
C ASP A 94 2.19 -19.86 6.58
N ALA A 95 2.20 -21.19 6.74
CA ALA A 95 1.61 -22.11 5.77
C ALA A 95 0.09 -21.92 5.58
N ARG A 96 -0.58 -21.26 6.53
CA ARG A 96 -2.01 -20.94 6.49
C ARG A 96 -2.32 -19.48 6.13
N HIS A 97 -1.31 -18.69 5.72
CA HIS A 97 -1.47 -17.28 5.34
C HIS A 97 -2.13 -16.42 6.43
N TYR A 98 -1.76 -16.65 7.69
CA TYR A 98 -2.27 -15.88 8.81
C TYR A 98 -1.59 -14.51 8.93
N VAL A 99 -0.41 -14.36 8.31
CA VAL A 99 0.30 -13.08 8.25
C VAL A 99 0.01 -12.43 6.90
N GLN A 100 -0.70 -11.30 6.94
CA GLN A 100 -0.94 -10.46 5.77
C GLN A 100 0.12 -9.36 5.69
N ARG A 101 0.73 -9.21 4.51
CA ARG A 101 1.70 -8.14 4.23
C ARG A 101 1.00 -6.98 3.52
N VAL A 102 0.91 -5.85 4.20
CA VAL A 102 0.16 -4.69 3.72
C VAL A 102 0.99 -3.42 3.74
N TRP A 103 0.85 -2.61 2.70
CA TRP A 103 1.45 -1.28 2.64
C TRP A 103 0.50 -0.24 3.25
N ALA A 104 0.91 0.42 4.33
CA ALA A 104 0.08 1.42 5.03
C ALA A 104 0.94 2.52 5.69
N ALA A 105 0.35 3.69 5.96
CA ALA A 105 1.07 4.77 6.63
C ALA A 105 1.16 4.55 8.16
N THR A 106 0.14 3.93 8.76
CA THR A 106 0.05 3.68 10.20
C THR A 106 -0.37 2.26 10.52
N ARG A 107 -0.13 1.82 11.78
CA ARG A 107 -0.54 0.49 12.28
C ARG A 107 -2.05 0.27 12.17
N SER A 108 -2.85 1.28 12.52
CA SER A 108 -4.32 1.18 12.43
C SER A 108 -4.79 1.07 10.99
N GLN A 109 -4.14 1.78 10.05
CA GLN A 109 -4.43 1.62 8.63
C GLN A 109 -4.02 0.25 8.10
N ALA A 110 -2.92 -0.33 8.59
CA ALA A 110 -2.51 -1.69 8.25
C ALA A 110 -3.57 -2.71 8.66
N LYS A 111 -4.07 -2.63 9.91
CA LYS A 111 -5.18 -3.48 10.39
C LYS A 111 -6.41 -3.37 9.50
N TYR A 112 -6.81 -2.13 9.19
CA TYR A 112 -7.98 -1.87 8.38
C TYR A 112 -7.84 -2.42 6.95
N ARG A 113 -6.68 -2.27 6.31
CA ARG A 113 -6.42 -2.85 4.98
C ARG A 113 -6.47 -4.38 5.00
N ALA A 114 -5.81 -5.01 5.96
CA ALA A 114 -5.86 -6.46 6.12
C ALA A 114 -7.29 -6.96 6.37
N TYR A 115 -8.11 -6.19 7.11
CA TYR A 115 -9.54 -6.48 7.27
C TYR A 115 -10.29 -6.37 5.95
N GLN A 116 -10.08 -5.30 5.16
CA GLN A 116 -10.77 -5.13 3.88
C GLN A 116 -10.51 -6.28 2.89
N GLU A 117 -9.29 -6.83 2.88
CA GLU A 117 -8.93 -7.98 2.05
C GLU A 117 -9.58 -9.29 2.52
N LEU A 118 -9.98 -9.37 3.80
CA LEU A 118 -10.54 -10.56 4.45
C LEU A 118 -11.96 -10.34 4.97
N ALA A 119 -12.67 -9.31 4.50
CA ALA A 119 -13.96 -8.91 5.09
C ALA A 119 -14.97 -10.06 5.09
N GLU A 120 -15.01 -10.84 4.01
CA GLU A 120 -15.83 -12.05 3.87
C GLU A 120 -15.49 -13.12 4.93
N CYS A 121 -14.22 -13.30 5.27
CA CYS A 121 -13.78 -14.26 6.30
C CYS A 121 -14.25 -13.89 7.71
N PHE A 122 -14.59 -12.63 7.93
CA PHE A 122 -15.06 -12.11 9.21
C PHE A 122 -16.56 -11.77 9.20
N ASN A 123 -17.32 -12.24 8.21
CA ASN A 123 -18.74 -11.92 8.06
C ASN A 123 -19.04 -10.41 8.07
N ASP A 124 -18.14 -9.61 7.48
CA ASP A 124 -18.20 -8.15 7.47
C ASP A 124 -18.21 -7.48 8.87
N ASP A 125 -17.79 -8.21 9.90
CA ASP A 125 -17.63 -7.67 11.25
C ASP A 125 -16.31 -6.92 11.40
N ALA A 126 -16.39 -5.59 11.29
CA ALA A 126 -15.27 -4.69 11.48
C ALA A 126 -14.59 -4.84 12.87
N THR A 127 -15.28 -5.35 13.90
CA THR A 127 -14.67 -5.52 15.23
C THR A 127 -13.56 -6.57 15.25
N ALA A 128 -13.53 -7.49 14.27
CA ALA A 128 -12.47 -8.48 14.11
C ALA A 128 -11.07 -7.84 14.09
N MET A 129 -10.94 -6.64 13.50
CA MET A 129 -9.65 -5.94 13.40
C MET A 129 -9.06 -5.52 14.75
N LEU A 130 -9.88 -5.42 15.80
CA LEU A 130 -9.41 -5.12 17.16
C LEU A 130 -8.44 -6.19 17.64
N SER A 131 -8.67 -7.43 17.23
CA SER A 131 -7.89 -8.60 17.61
C SER A 131 -6.58 -8.78 16.82
N PHE A 132 -6.41 -8.04 15.72
CA PHE A 132 -5.23 -8.17 14.86
C PHE A 132 -3.97 -7.68 15.58
N LYS A 133 -2.85 -8.39 15.41
CA LYS A 133 -1.53 -7.97 15.89
C LYS A 133 -0.73 -7.44 14.69
N VAL A 134 -0.01 -6.33 14.87
CA VAL A 134 0.70 -5.66 13.77
C VAL A 134 2.14 -5.40 14.18
N ARG A 135 3.10 -5.63 13.27
CA ARG A 135 4.49 -5.18 13.40
C ARG A 135 5.01 -4.64 12.07
N ALA A 136 6.07 -3.84 12.12
CA ALA A 136 6.78 -3.47 10.90
C ALA A 136 7.39 -4.74 10.29
N ALA A 137 7.29 -4.85 8.96
CA ALA A 137 7.93 -5.93 8.21
C ALA A 137 9.46 -5.79 8.21
#